data_AF-F6Z0Q3-F1
#
_entry.id   AF-F6Z0Q3-F1
#
_cell.length_a   1.000
_cell.length_b   1.000
_cell.length_c   1.000
_cell.angle_alpha   90.00
_cell.angle_beta   90.00
_cell.angle_gamma   90.00
#
_symmetry.space_group_name_H-M   'P 1'
#
loop_
_entity.id
_entity.type
_entity.pdbx_description
1 polymer ?
#
loop_
_entity_poly.entity_id
_entity_poly.type
_entity_poly.pdbx_seq_one_letter_code
_entity_poly.pdbx_strand_id
1 'polypeptide(L)' 'MRDDTIHENDDVKEAIRRLPENLYNDRVFRIKRALDLTMRQQILPKEQWTKYEEMDTLRLKGEVTVPKSLSKSLEE' A
#
# COMPACT_ATOMS: atom_id res chain seq x y z
N MET A 1 3.39 3.67 1.59
CA MET A 1 2.37 4.20 0.67
C MET A 1 1.00 3.83 1.20
N ARG A 2 -0.09 4.51 0.78
CA ARG A 2 -1.44 4.26 1.32
C ARG A 2 -1.89 2.80 1.14
N ASP A 3 -1.55 2.20 0.01
CA ASP A 3 -1.97 0.83 -0.32
C ASP A 3 -1.23 -0.25 0.48
N ASP A 4 -0.11 0.09 1.13
CA ASP A 4 0.62 -0.83 2.00
C ASP A 4 -0.11 -1.03 3.36
N THR A 5 -1.02 -0.12 3.73
CA THR A 5 -1.74 -0.12 5.02
C THR A 5 -3.19 -0.60 4.92
N ILE A 6 -3.63 -1.06 3.74
CA ILE A 6 -4.99 -1.59 3.54
C ILE A 6 -5.13 -2.95 4.22
N HIS A 7 -6.27 -3.20 4.87
CA HIS A 7 -6.57 -4.49 5.47
C HIS A 7 -6.73 -5.59 4.41
N GLU A 8 -6.00 -6.71 4.56
CA GLU A 8 -5.98 -7.81 3.60
C GLU A 8 -7.24 -8.68 3.68
N ASN A 9 -8.33 -8.20 3.06
CA ASN A 9 -9.51 -9.03 2.76
C ASN A 9 -9.27 -9.88 1.48
N ASP A 10 -10.20 -10.77 1.15
CA ASP A 10 -10.01 -11.70 0.02
C ASP A 10 -9.95 -10.97 -1.34
N ASP A 11 -10.64 -9.85 -1.50
CA ASP A 11 -10.56 -9.00 -2.70
C ASP A 11 -9.16 -8.36 -2.85
N VAL A 12 -8.58 -7.89 -1.74
CA VAL A 12 -7.25 -7.28 -1.70
C VAL A 12 -6.17 -8.33 -1.96
N LYS A 13 -6.32 -9.56 -1.46
CA LYS A 13 -5.40 -10.67 -1.76
C LYS A 13 -5.39 -10.99 -3.26
N GLU A 14 -6.56 -11.06 -3.88
CA GLU A 14 -6.66 -11.31 -5.33
C GLU A 14 -6.12 -10.13 -6.14
N ALA A 15 -6.34 -8.90 -5.68
CA ALA A 15 -5.74 -7.70 -6.28
C ALA A 15 -4.21 -7.73 -6.23
N ILE A 16 -3.63 -8.10 -5.09
CA ILE A 16 -2.18 -8.23 -4.92
C ILE A 16 -1.63 -9.33 -5.83
N ARG A 17 -2.35 -10.44 -6.00
CA ARG A 17 -1.95 -11.55 -6.88
C ARG A 17 -1.91 -11.15 -8.36
N ARG A 18 -2.71 -10.16 -8.76
CA ARG A 18 -2.76 -9.66 -10.15
C ARG A 18 -1.70 -8.60 -10.45
N LEU A 19 -1.02 -8.07 -9.44
CA LEU A 19 -0.01 -7.04 -9.65
C LEU A 19 1.18 -7.59 -10.46
N PRO A 20 1.79 -6.77 -11.32
CA PRO A 20 3.04 -7.12 -11.97
C PRO A 20 4.16 -7.25 -10.92
N GLU A 21 5.12 -8.14 -11.21
CA GLU A 21 6.13 -8.61 -10.26
C GLU A 21 6.97 -7.46 -9.67
N ASN A 22 7.31 -6.45 -10.46
CA ASN A 22 8.05 -5.27 -9.99
C ASN A 22 7.30 -4.51 -8.88
N LEU A 23 5.99 -4.26 -9.06
CA LEU A 23 5.16 -3.56 -8.08
C LEU A 23 4.94 -4.41 -6.82
N TYR A 24 4.79 -5.72 -6.98
CA TYR A 24 4.69 -6.65 -5.86
C TYR A 24 5.96 -6.65 -5.01
N ASN A 25 7.13 -6.76 -5.65
CA ASN A 25 8.43 -6.76 -4.97
C ASN A 25 8.68 -5.43 -4.24
N ASP A 26 8.31 -4.30 -4.85
CA ASP A 26 8.41 -2.98 -4.22
C ASP A 26 7.51 -2.87 -2.98
N ARG A 27 6.27 -3.40 -3.04
CA ARG A 27 5.37 -3.48 -1.88
C ARG A 27 6.00 -4.29 -0.75
N VAL A 28 6.48 -5.48 -1.07
CA VAL A 28 7.10 -6.38 -0.08
C VAL A 28 8.33 -5.71 0.56
N PHE A 29 9.15 -5.00 -0.22
CA PHE A 29 10.30 -4.28 0.30
C PHE A 29 9.90 -3.17 1.28
N ARG A 30 8.89 -2.35 0.94
CA ARG A 30 8.40 -1.29 1.84
C ARG A 30 7.85 -1.84 3.15
N ILE A 31 7.08 -2.94 3.09
CA ILE A 31 6.52 -3.60 4.28
C ILE A 31 7.64 -4.17 5.16
N LYS A 32 8.60 -4.89 4.58
CA LYS A 32 9.76 -5.43 5.33
C LYS A 32 10.56 -4.31 6.00
N ARG A 33 10.79 -3.21 5.30
CA ARG A 33 11.48 -2.04 5.86
C ARG A 33 10.70 -1.42 7.02
N ALA A 34 9.38 -1.30 6.90
CA ALA A 34 8.55 -0.80 7.98
C ALA A 34 8.60 -1.72 9.21
N LEU A 35 8.55 -3.04 9.01
CA LEU A 35 8.66 -4.02 10.09
C LEU A 35 10.02 -3.95 10.81
N ASP A 36 11.14 -3.84 10.08
CA ASP A 36 12.47 -3.69 10.69
C ASP A 36 12.57 -2.40 11.54
N LEU A 37 12.02 -1.29 11.05
CA LEU A 37 11.95 -0.03 11.79
C LEU A 37 11.07 -0.15 13.04
N THR A 38 9.90 -0.80 12.93
CA THR A 38 9.01 -1.05 14.08
C THR A 38 9.70 -1.93 15.13
N MET A 39 10.42 -2.98 14.72
CA MET A 39 11.16 -3.84 15.63
C MET A 39 12.22 -3.06 16.43
N ARG A 40 12.86 -2.07 15.80
CA ARG A 40 13.87 -1.20 16.44
C ARG A 40 13.27 0.00 17.17
N GLN A 41 11.94 0.18 17.11
CA GLN A 41 11.24 1.38 17.56
C GLN A 41 11.86 2.67 17.00
N GLN A 42 12.36 2.60 15.76
CA GLN A 42 12.98 3.72 15.05
C GLN A 42 12.06 4.22 13.96
N ILE A 43 12.17 5.51 13.66
CA ILE A 43 11.50 6.13 12.53
C ILE A 43 12.49 6.34 11.39
N LEU A 44 11.96 6.41 10.17
CA LEU A 44 12.76 6.74 8.99
C LEU A 44 13.27 8.19 9.09
N PRO A 45 14.47 8.52 8.55
CA PRO A 45 14.91 9.91 8.40
C PRO A 45 13.90 10.76 7.63
N LYS A 46 13.78 12.04 7.99
CA LYS A 46 12.72 12.94 7.49
C LYS A 46 12.78 13.15 5.97
N GLU A 47 13.98 13.08 5.40
CA GLU A 47 14.25 13.23 3.97
C GLU A 47 13.67 12.07 3.15
N GLN A 48 13.46 10.91 3.79
CA GLN A 48 12.97 9.69 3.16
C GLN A 48 11.47 9.46 3.43
N TRP A 49 10.80 10.38 4.11
CA TRP A 49 9.36 10.29 4.32
C TRP A 49 8.63 10.44 3.00
N THR A 50 7.64 9.57 2.79
CA THR A 50 6.76 9.67 1.63
C THR A 50 6.02 11.00 1.68
N LYS A 51 6.18 11.83 0.65
CA LYS A 51 5.48 13.10 0.55
C LYS A 51 4.01 12.88 0.24
N TYR A 52 3.15 13.80 0.68
CA TYR A 52 1.71 13.70 0.43
C TYR A 52 1.38 13.69 -1.07
N GLU A 53 2.06 14.52 -1.87
CA GLU A 53 1.90 14.57 -3.34
C GLU A 53 2.27 13.24 -4.02
N GLU A 54 3.16 12.47 -3.42
CA GLU A 54 3.58 11.14 -3.90
C GLU A 54 2.66 10.01 -3.39
N MET A 55 1.81 10.27 -2.39
CA MET A 55 0.86 9.28 -1.86
C MET A 55 -0.33 9.05 -2.80
N ASP A 56 -0.76 10.08 -3.54
CA ASP A 56 -1.96 10.03 -4.38
C ASP A 56 -1.71 9.48 -5.80
N THR A 57 -0.44 9.32 -6.18
CA THR A 57 -0.04 9.08 -7.57
C THR A 57 0.11 7.60 -7.95
N LEU A 58 -0.08 6.63 -7.04
CA LEU A 58 0.14 5.21 -7.34
C LEU A 58 -1.13 4.34 -7.31
N ARG A 59 -1.64 4.12 -8.53
CA ARG A 59 -1.81 2.81 -9.21
C ARG A 59 -2.88 1.78 -8.81
N LEU A 60 -3.66 1.89 -7.73
CA LEU A 60 -4.83 0.98 -7.58
C LEU A 60 -6.12 1.49 -8.23
N LYS A 61 -6.19 2.76 -8.67
CA LYS A 61 -7.39 3.29 -9.38
C LYS A 61 -7.56 2.77 -10.81
N GLY A 62 -6.53 2.19 -11.43
CA GLY A 62 -6.52 1.82 -12.86
C GLY A 62 -6.63 0.33 -13.19
N GLU A 63 -6.06 -0.55 -12.37
CA GLU A 63 -5.96 -2.00 -12.71
C GLU A 63 -6.78 -2.91 -11.79
N VAL A 64 -7.20 -2.40 -10.63
CA VAL A 64 -8.07 -3.10 -9.70
C VAL A 64 -9.30 -2.24 -9.53
N THR A 65 -10.34 -2.50 -10.31
CA THR A 65 -11.68 -2.02 -9.96
C THR A 65 -12.04 -2.68 -8.63
N VAL A 66 -11.72 -2.01 -7.52
CA VAL A 66 -12.24 -2.41 -6.22
C VAL A 66 -13.76 -2.40 -6.36
N PRO A 67 -14.48 -3.49 -6.07
CA PRO A 67 -15.94 -3.51 -6.19
C PRO A 67 -16.50 -2.33 -5.39
N LYS A 68 -17.45 -1.59 -6.00
CA LYS A 68 -18.08 -0.36 -5.45
C LYS A 68 -18.65 -0.51 -4.02
N SER A 69 -18.72 -1.73 -3.50
CA SER A 69 -19.06 -2.04 -2.11
C SER A 69 -18.04 -1.47 -1.11
N LEU A 70 -16.74 -1.48 -1.43
CA LEU A 70 -15.69 -1.00 -0.52
C LEU A 70 -15.42 0.51 -0.63
N SER A 71 -15.81 1.17 -1.73
CA SER A 71 -15.66 2.62 -1.87
C SER A 71 -16.62 3.39 -0.95
N LYS A 72 -17.77 2.81 -0.59
CA LYS A 72 -18.71 3.42 0.37
C LYS A 72 -18.21 3.40 1.82
N SER A 73 -17.41 2.41 2.21
CA SER A 73 -16.91 2.27 3.58
C SER A 73 -15.74 3.19 3.94
N LEU A 74 -15.26 3.98 2.98
CA LEU A 74 -14.19 4.97 3.17
C LEU A 74 -14.72 6.42 3.16
N GLU A 75 -16.02 6.61 2.96
CA GLU A 75 -16.70 7.91 2.92
C GLU A 75 -17.68 8.13 4.11
N GLU A 76 -17.81 7.17 5.03
CA GLU A 76 -18.49 7.30 6.34
C GLU A 76 -17.47 7.29 7.48
#